data_AF-A0A921LDA3-F1
#
_entry.id   AF-A0A921LDA3-F1
#
_cell.length_a   1.000
_cell.length_b   1.000
_cell.length_c   1.000
_cell.angle_alpha   90.00
_cell.angle_beta   90.00
_cell.angle_gamma   90.00
#
_symmetry.space_group_name_H-M   'P 1'
#
loop_
_entity.id
_entity.type
_entity.pdbx_description
1 polymer ?
#
loop_
_entity_poly.entity_id
_entity_poly.type
_entity_poly.pdbx_seq_one_letter_code
_entity_poly.pdbx_strand_id
1 'polypeptide(L)' 'LTLLSATEEMASDYADRPIITMSMAGLGSISRLSCEVFGSCLTFGSGSMASAPGQIGAQELKEVLTSVHNALGN' A
#
# COMPACT_ATOMS: atom_id res chain seq x y z
N LEU A 1 -0.74 9.71 8.51
CA LEU A 1 -0.09 8.86 9.54
C LEU A 1 -1.10 7.94 10.22
N THR A 2 -2.26 8.43 10.71
CA THR A 2 -3.27 7.59 11.41
C THR A 2 -3.60 6.26 10.74
N LEU A 3 -3.86 6.25 9.43
CA LEU A 3 -4.15 5.00 8.72
C LEU A 3 -2.96 4.03 8.76
N LEU A 4 -1.73 4.49 8.50
CA LEU A 4 -0.55 3.64 8.50
C LEU A 4 -0.28 3.02 9.87
N SER A 5 -0.43 3.81 10.93
CA SER A 5 -0.31 3.32 12.32
C SER A 5 -1.38 2.28 12.64
N ALA A 6 -2.63 2.50 12.23
CA ALA A 6 -3.70 1.52 12.42
C ALA A 6 -3.46 0.22 11.62
N THR A 7 -2.88 0.31 10.41
CA THR A 7 -2.51 -0.87 9.62
C THR A 7 -1.42 -1.68 10.32
N GLU A 8 -0.37 -1.02 10.82
CA GLU A 8 0.73 -1.67 11.53
C GLU A 8 0.25 -2.34 12.82
N GLU A 9 -0.55 -1.63 13.61
CA GLU A 9 -1.13 -2.16 14.85
C GLU A 9 -1.99 -3.40 14.56
N MET A 10 -2.87 -3.32 13.55
CA MET A 10 -3.68 -4.46 13.12
C MET A 10 -2.81 -5.63 12.65
N ALA A 11 -1.79 -5.38 11.83
CA ALA A 11 -0.92 -6.41 11.27
C ALA A 11 -0.05 -7.10 12.34
N SER A 12 0.41 -6.35 13.35
CA SER A 12 1.35 -6.84 14.36
C SER A 12 0.65 -7.53 15.53
N ASP A 13 -0.49 -6.98 15.98
CA ASP A 13 -1.05 -7.35 17.27
C ASP A 13 -2.36 -8.16 17.16
N TYR A 14 -3.08 -8.05 16.04
CA TYR A 14 -4.46 -8.55 15.96
C TYR A 14 -4.78 -9.43 14.75
N ALA A 15 -4.07 -9.29 13.63
CA ALA A 15 -4.43 -9.94 12.38
C ALA A 15 -4.21 -11.45 12.43
N ASP A 16 -5.30 -12.20 12.26
CA ASP A 16 -5.31 -13.65 12.04
C ASP A 16 -5.31 -14.03 10.54
N ARG A 17 -5.36 -13.02 9.66
CA ARG A 17 -5.47 -13.16 8.20
C ARG A 17 -4.91 -11.92 7.49
N PRO A 18 -4.60 -12.01 6.18
CA PRO A 18 -4.13 -10.85 5.42
C PRO A 18 -5.15 -9.70 5.43
N ILE A 19 -4.65 -8.47 5.62
CA ILE A 19 -5.47 -7.25 5.63
C ILE A 19 -5.10 -6.34 4.45
N ILE A 20 -6.08 -5.56 4.00
CA ILE A 20 -5.92 -4.58 2.93
C ILE A 20 -6.35 -3.23 3.46
N THR A 21 -5.47 -2.24 3.41
CA THR A 21 -5.77 -0.88 3.87
C THR A 21 -5.27 0.15 2.88
N MET A 22 -5.98 1.28 2.79
CA MET A 22 -5.58 2.38 1.93
C MET A 22 -6.17 3.69 2.42
N SER A 23 -5.39 4.76 2.29
CA SER A 23 -5.87 6.13 2.34
C SER A 23 -6.12 6.62 0.90
N MET A 24 -7.27 7.24 0.67
CA MET A 24 -7.67 7.70 -0.66
C MET A 24 -7.10 9.09 -0.98
N ALA A 25 -7.32 9.53 -2.23
CA ALA A 25 -6.90 10.82 -2.76
C ALA A 25 -5.37 10.99 -2.81
N GLY A 26 -4.92 12.16 -3.30
CA GLY A 26 -3.49 12.39 -3.60
C GLY A 26 -2.58 12.21 -2.38
N LEU A 27 -2.98 12.71 -1.21
CA LEU A 27 -2.21 12.58 0.03
C LEU A 27 -2.14 11.13 0.54
N GLY A 28 -3.16 10.32 0.22
CA GLY A 28 -3.24 8.92 0.63
C GLY A 28 -2.39 7.98 -0.22
N SER A 29 -1.87 8.44 -1.36
CA SER A 29 -1.04 7.65 -2.29
C SER A 29 0.12 6.94 -1.60
N ILE A 30 0.75 7.55 -0.59
CA ILE A 30 1.85 6.94 0.17
C ILE A 30 1.45 5.60 0.80
N SER A 31 0.21 5.45 1.27
CA SER A 31 -0.28 4.19 1.86
C SER A 31 -0.36 3.05 0.87
N ARG A 32 -0.46 3.35 -0.44
CA ARG A 32 -0.45 2.36 -1.52
C ARG A 32 0.96 1.90 -1.87
N LEU A 33 1.97 2.71 -1.56
CA LEU A 33 3.39 2.47 -1.88
C LEU A 33 4.12 1.78 -0.73
N SER A 34 3.75 2.10 0.50
CA SER A 34 4.37 1.57 1.71
C SER A 34 3.67 0.32 2.26
N CYS A 35 2.91 -0.40 1.44
CA CYS A 35 2.05 -1.49 1.90
C CYS A 35 2.83 -2.66 2.53
N GLU A 36 4.00 -3.01 1.97
CA GLU A 36 4.90 -4.04 2.51
C GLU A 36 5.46 -3.65 3.89
N VAL A 37 5.73 -2.35 4.11
CA VAL A 37 6.31 -1.85 5.37
C VAL A 37 5.30 -1.90 6.52
N PHE A 38 4.04 -1.53 6.27
CA PHE A 38 3.03 -1.39 7.33
C PHE A 38 2.06 -2.58 7.42
N GLY A 39 2.17 -3.59 6.55
CA GLY A 39 1.39 -4.84 6.67
C GLY A 39 0.09 -4.91 5.86
N SER A 40 -0.06 -4.10 4.81
CA SER A 40 -1.16 -4.28 3.84
C SER A 40 -0.73 -5.26 2.74
N CYS A 41 -1.42 -6.38 2.61
CA CYS A 41 -1.00 -7.47 1.71
C CYS A 41 -1.27 -7.21 0.23
N LEU A 42 -2.07 -6.19 -0.10
CA LEU A 42 -2.47 -5.86 -1.45
C LEU A 42 -2.58 -4.34 -1.62
N THR A 43 -2.30 -3.85 -2.82
CA THR A 43 -2.50 -2.45 -3.23
C THR A 43 -3.05 -2.39 -4.65
N PHE A 44 -3.65 -1.26 -5.02
CA PHE A 44 -4.35 -1.07 -6.29
C PHE A 44 -3.70 0.02 -7.13
N GLY A 45 -3.22 -0.37 -8.32
CA GLY A 45 -2.80 0.55 -9.38
C GLY A 45 -3.88 0.70 -10.46
N SER A 46 -3.82 1.79 -11.22
CA SER A 46 -4.72 2.04 -12.33
C SER A 46 -4.26 1.32 -13.60
N GLY A 47 -5.22 0.80 -14.37
CA GLY A 47 -4.99 0.31 -15.73
C GLY A 47 -5.08 1.45 -16.73
N SER A 48 -6.10 1.42 -17.61
CA SER A 48 -6.41 2.51 -18.54
C SER A 48 -7.09 3.71 -17.86
N MET A 49 -7.90 3.46 -16.82
CA MET A 49 -8.53 4.47 -15.99
C MET A 49 -8.36 4.12 -14.51
N ALA A 50 -8.27 5.14 -13.67
CA ALA A 50 -8.29 4.94 -12.23
C ALA A 50 -9.70 4.53 -11.78
N SER A 51 -9.80 3.46 -10.99
CA SER A 51 -11.05 3.05 -10.34
C SER A 51 -11.31 3.79 -9.01
N ALA A 52 -10.29 4.45 -8.45
CA ALA A 52 -10.40 5.24 -7.23
C ALA A 52 -9.44 6.44 -7.23
N PRO A 53 -9.77 7.54 -6.52
CA PRO A 53 -8.88 8.70 -6.40
C PRO A 53 -7.54 8.34 -5.77
N GLY A 54 -6.45 8.84 -6.37
CA GLY A 54 -5.08 8.66 -5.88
C GLY A 54 -4.40 7.36 -6.34
N GLN A 55 -4.96 6.65 -7.33
CA GLN A 55 -4.24 5.55 -7.99
C GLN A 55 -3.16 6.07 -8.94
N ILE A 56 -1.99 5.46 -8.86
CA ILE A 56 -0.92 5.59 -9.84
C ILE A 56 -0.97 4.42 -10.84
N GLY A 57 -0.31 4.55 -11.99
CA GLY A 57 -0.32 3.51 -13.02
C GLY A 57 0.18 2.18 -12.47
N ALA A 58 -0.46 1.06 -12.84
CA ALA A 58 -0.11 -0.26 -12.30
C ALA A 58 1.35 -0.65 -12.58
N GLN A 59 1.90 -0.24 -13.72
CA GLN A 59 3.29 -0.47 -14.07
C GLN A 59 4.24 0.33 -13.17
N GLU A 60 3.97 1.62 -12.99
CA GLU A 60 4.73 2.52 -12.09
C GLU A 60 4.65 2.02 -10.65
N LEU A 61 3.46 1.62 -10.19
CA LEU A 61 3.26 1.03 -8.86
C LEU A 61 4.14 -0.19 -8.66
N LYS A 62 4.18 -1.10 -9.64
CA LYS A 62 5.01 -2.31 -9.56
C LYS A 62 6.49 -1.97 -9.43
N GLU A 63 6.99 -0.97 -10.16
CA GLU A 63 8.39 -0.54 -10.11
C GLU A 63 8.75 0.03 -8.73
N VAL A 64 7.86 0.84 -8.14
CA VAL A 64 8.04 1.38 -6.79
C VAL A 64 8.03 0.26 -5.75
N LEU A 65 7.05 -0.66 -5.80
CA LEU A 65 6.97 -1.78 -4.86
C LEU A 65 8.20 -2.68 -4.95
N THR A 66 8.70 -2.95 -6.16
CA THR A 66 9.93 -3.73 -6.37
C THR A 66 11.13 -3.02 -5.75
N SER A 67 11.21 -1.69 -5.88
CA SER A 67 12.29 -0.90 -5.29
C SER A 67 12.26 -0.92 -3.77
N VAL A 68 11.06 -0.81 -3.17
CA VAL A 68 10.86 -0.91 -1.72
C VAL A 68 11.24 -2.31 -1.22
N HIS A 69 10.76 -3.36 -1.87
CA HIS A 69 11.06 -4.76 -1.54
C HIS A 69 12.58 -5.03 -1.52
N ASN A 70 13.28 -4.65 -2.60
CA ASN A 70 14.72 -4.78 -2.70
C ASN A 70 15.47 -3.99 -1.61
N ALA A 71 14.97 -2.81 -1.23
CA ALA A 71 15.56 -1.99 -0.18
C ALA A 71 15.36 -2.57 1.23
N LEU A 72 14.28 -3.32 1.45
CA LEU A 72 14.02 -4.03 2.70
C LEU A 72 14.89 -5.30 2.85
N GLY A 73 15.53 -5.75 1.76
CA GLY A 73 16.36 -6.95 1.76
C GLY A 73 15.55 -8.25 1.80
N ASN A 74 14.28 -8.19 1.36
CA ASN A 74 13.39 -9.35 1.21
C ASN A 74 13.53 -10.00 -0.17
#